data_AF-A0A958JE85-F1
#
_entry.id   AF-A0A958JE85-F1
#
_cell.length_a   1.000
_cell.length_b   1.000
_cell.length_c   1.000
_cell.angle_alpha   90.00
_cell.angle_beta   90.00
_cell.angle_gamma   90.00
#
_symmetry.space_group_name_H-M   'P 1'
#
loop_
_entity.id
_entity.type
_entity.pdbx_description
1 polymer ?
#
loop_
_entity_poly.entity_id
_entity_poly.type
_entity_poly.pdbx_seq_one_letter_code
_entity_poly.pdbx_strand_id
1 'polypeptide(L)'
;MTSHIPSLPPLPPYPAFNLARLLQTVFHPEKGESVAILIDLENPRDIADFGFLEDENTSIQKNAYTYFYQNLQAEVLQKLGLTGGDIFAYQITGGSNLELPDSAVSPSGKTVSLIDEVYKQYDIVLCISTYSATAPLTAAAKQYGFRGATLHGLNDTILRSGLCVDYDEVSKSAEKLRLGMTRADAVEIDYIVGKTSATLRLELGQQEAQKSHGLCRGKTPDIANLPAGEIYFVPTGAAGEFPLTLEDGTIALVQVENLQVQGASLLKGNQKSVDEYVRRVKSDPAVGMIG
;
A
#
# COMPACT_ATOMS: atom_id res chain seq x y z
N MET A 1 -39.72 0.00 4.32
CA MET A 1 -39.29 0.74 5.53
C MET A 1 -37.88 1.23 5.25
N THR A 2 -37.73 2.52 4.93
CA THR A 2 -36.40 3.13 4.76
C THR A 2 -35.75 3.22 6.12
N SER A 3 -34.82 2.30 6.41
CA SER A 3 -33.97 2.38 7.59
C SER A 3 -33.17 3.67 7.50
N HIS A 4 -33.47 4.63 8.37
CA HIS A 4 -32.61 5.78 8.61
C HIS A 4 -31.27 5.24 9.07
N ILE A 5 -30.27 5.23 8.19
CA ILE A 5 -28.87 5.01 8.59
C ILE A 5 -28.51 6.26 9.40
N PRO A 6 -28.26 6.14 10.72
CA PRO A 6 -27.88 7.28 11.53
C PRO A 6 -26.59 7.87 10.95
N SER A 7 -26.53 9.19 10.77
CA SER A 7 -25.32 9.86 10.33
C SER A 7 -24.21 9.55 11.33
N LEU A 8 -23.13 8.90 10.87
CA LEU A 8 -21.96 8.70 11.69
C LEU A 8 -21.45 10.07 12.17
N PRO A 9 -21.03 10.19 13.45
CA PRO A 9 -20.43 11.43 13.93
C PRO A 9 -19.22 11.79 13.05
N PRO A 10 -18.93 13.08 12.84
CA PRO A 10 -17.75 13.49 12.09
C PRO A 10 -16.50 12.90 12.76
N LEU A 11 -15.61 12.35 11.94
CA LEU A 11 -14.32 11.86 12.43
C LEU A 11 -13.58 13.03 13.10
N PRO A 12 -12.90 12.80 14.24
CA PRO A 12 -12.04 13.84 14.82
C PRO A 12 -10.98 14.27 13.79
N PRO A 13 -10.51 15.53 13.85
CA PRO A 13 -9.51 16.00 12.92
C PRO A 13 -8.23 15.16 13.06
N TYR A 14 -7.67 14.74 11.92
CA TYR A 14 -6.41 14.00 11.89
C TYR A 14 -5.27 14.85 12.49
N PRO A 15 -4.39 14.25 13.31
CA PRO A 15 -3.22 14.95 13.81
C PRO A 15 -2.24 15.27 12.67
N ALA A 16 -1.32 16.21 12.88
CA ALA A 16 -0.23 16.42 11.93
C ALA A 16 0.65 15.16 11.79
N PHE A 17 1.15 14.92 10.59
CA PHE A 17 2.11 13.84 10.33
C PHE A 17 3.33 13.97 11.25
N ASN A 18 3.76 12.86 11.84
CA ASN A 18 4.93 12.81 12.71
C ASN A 18 5.66 11.49 12.49
N LEU A 19 6.85 11.57 11.88
CA LEU A 19 7.63 10.38 11.54
C LEU A 19 8.05 9.57 12.78
N ALA A 20 8.44 10.23 13.88
CA ALA A 20 8.80 9.53 15.11
C ALA A 20 7.62 8.71 15.66
N ARG A 21 6.40 9.26 15.66
CA ARG A 21 5.19 8.52 16.06
C ARG A 21 4.92 7.35 15.11
N LEU A 22 5.04 7.55 13.80
CA LEU A 22 4.86 6.49 12.82
C LEU A 22 5.83 5.33 13.11
N LEU A 23 7.13 5.60 13.21
CA LEU A 23 8.13 4.56 13.46
C LEU A 23 7.95 3.88 14.82
N GLN A 24 7.66 4.66 15.87
CA GLN A 24 7.42 4.13 17.21
C GLN A 24 6.20 3.19 17.25
N THR A 25 5.12 3.55 16.57
CA THR A 25 3.89 2.75 16.56
C THR A 25 4.02 1.55 15.64
N VAL A 26 4.50 1.73 14.40
CA VAL A 26 4.64 0.65 13.42
C VAL A 26 5.67 -0.40 13.84
N PHE A 27 6.88 0.04 14.19
CA PHE A 27 8.02 -0.86 14.41
C PHE A 27 8.33 -1.10 15.89
N HIS A 28 7.99 -0.15 16.77
CA HIS A 28 8.44 -0.12 18.17
C HIS A 28 9.93 -0.47 18.26
N PRO A 29 10.80 0.34 17.64
CA PRO A 29 12.18 -0.04 17.49
C PRO A 29 12.93 -0.02 18.83
N GLU A 30 13.96 -0.84 18.91
CA GLU A 30 14.92 -0.85 20.01
C GLU A 30 16.02 0.18 19.76
N LYS A 31 16.60 0.70 20.84
CA LYS A 31 17.75 1.62 20.72
C LYS A 31 18.93 0.90 20.05
N GLY A 32 19.53 1.58 19.10
CA GLY A 32 20.65 1.08 18.28
C GLY A 32 20.22 0.52 16.94
N GLU A 33 18.93 0.19 16.74
CA GLU A 33 18.46 -0.33 15.45
C GLU A 33 18.72 0.67 14.32
N SER A 34 19.12 0.15 13.16
CA SER A 34 19.44 0.94 11.97
C SER A 34 18.25 1.00 11.02
N VAL A 35 18.05 2.16 10.39
CA VAL A 35 16.98 2.40 9.41
C VAL A 35 17.54 2.90 8.08
N ALA A 36 16.98 2.45 6.96
CA ALA A 36 17.24 2.98 5.63
C ALA A 36 15.94 3.29 4.87
N ILE A 37 16.05 4.19 3.89
CA ILE A 37 15.00 4.54 2.94
C ILE A 37 15.40 4.02 1.56
N LEU A 38 14.48 3.34 0.88
CA LEU A 38 14.56 3.03 -0.54
C LEU A 38 13.54 3.88 -1.29
N ILE A 39 13.98 4.48 -2.39
CA ILE A 39 13.12 5.14 -3.38
C ILE A 39 13.38 4.54 -4.76
N ASP A 40 12.45 4.72 -5.69
CA ASP A 40 12.66 4.39 -7.10
C ASP A 40 12.82 5.64 -7.96
N LEU A 41 13.64 5.54 -9.01
CA LEU A 41 13.82 6.57 -10.02
C LEU A 41 13.88 5.93 -11.41
N GLU A 42 13.50 6.69 -12.44
CA GLU A 42 13.72 6.27 -13.85
C GLU A 42 15.21 6.14 -14.17
N ASN A 43 16.04 7.00 -13.61
CA ASN A 43 17.49 6.85 -13.60
C ASN A 43 17.98 6.94 -12.15
N PRO A 44 18.38 5.82 -11.52
CA PRO A 44 18.84 5.77 -10.13
C PRO A 44 19.99 6.73 -9.82
N ARG A 45 20.80 7.11 -10.82
CA ARG A 45 21.91 8.05 -10.62
C ARG A 45 21.47 9.47 -10.30
N ASP A 46 20.22 9.82 -10.56
CA ASP A 46 19.68 11.15 -10.26
C ASP A 46 19.52 11.38 -8.74
N ILE A 47 19.71 10.35 -7.91
CA ILE A 47 19.86 10.52 -6.46
C ILE A 47 21.18 11.21 -6.07
N ALA A 48 22.20 11.19 -6.94
CA ALA A 48 23.48 11.85 -6.65
C ALA A 48 23.24 13.34 -6.34
N ASP A 49 23.76 13.79 -5.20
CA ASP A 49 23.53 15.14 -4.66
C ASP A 49 22.04 15.56 -4.60
N PHE A 50 21.13 14.58 -4.55
CA PHE A 50 19.68 14.73 -4.59
C PHE A 50 19.14 15.43 -5.86
N GLY A 51 19.78 15.22 -7.01
CA GLY A 51 19.40 15.85 -8.30
C GLY A 51 17.93 15.64 -8.71
N PHE A 52 17.31 14.53 -8.34
CA PHE A 52 15.89 14.24 -8.61
C PHE A 52 14.92 15.28 -8.02
N LEU A 53 15.34 16.08 -7.04
CA LEU A 53 14.50 17.13 -6.43
C LEU A 53 14.10 18.23 -7.44
N GLU A 54 14.83 18.37 -8.55
CA GLU A 54 14.54 19.33 -9.61
C GLU A 54 13.51 18.80 -10.63
N ASP A 55 13.28 17.48 -10.70
CA ASP A 55 12.35 16.87 -11.66
C ASP A 55 10.90 16.93 -11.16
N GLU A 56 9.98 17.51 -11.93
CA GLU A 56 8.57 17.61 -11.54
C GLU A 56 7.86 16.25 -11.44
N ASN A 57 8.37 15.21 -12.10
CA ASN A 57 7.77 13.88 -12.12
C ASN A 57 8.08 13.04 -10.88
N THR A 58 9.01 13.46 -10.02
CA THR A 58 9.48 12.70 -8.85
C THR A 58 8.77 13.09 -7.54
N SER A 59 7.51 13.51 -7.63
CA SER A 59 6.74 14.02 -6.47
C SER A 59 6.72 13.06 -5.28
N ILE A 60 6.64 11.75 -5.51
CA ILE A 60 6.67 10.70 -4.48
C ILE A 60 8.03 10.70 -3.77
N GLN A 61 9.12 10.74 -4.54
CA GLN A 61 10.48 10.71 -4.02
C GLN A 61 10.83 12.03 -3.32
N LYS A 62 10.32 13.17 -3.78
CA LYS A 62 10.40 14.45 -3.07
C LYS A 62 9.73 14.38 -1.70
N ASN A 63 8.57 13.73 -1.62
CA ASN A 63 7.89 13.49 -0.33
C ASN A 63 8.71 12.56 0.57
N ALA A 64 9.31 11.49 0.02
CA ALA A 64 10.24 10.63 0.75
C ALA A 64 11.42 11.42 1.34
N TYR A 65 12.05 12.27 0.52
CA TYR A 65 13.15 13.13 0.96
C TYR A 65 12.71 14.09 2.08
N THR A 66 11.63 14.83 1.84
CA THR A 66 11.18 15.92 2.71
C THR A 66 10.64 15.40 4.05
N TYR A 67 9.73 14.44 4.01
CA TYR A 67 9.00 14.00 5.20
C TYR A 67 9.67 12.82 5.92
N PHE A 68 10.53 12.06 5.24
CA PHE A 68 11.24 10.93 5.85
C PHE A 68 12.73 11.24 6.02
N TYR A 69 13.50 11.37 4.94
CA TYR A 69 14.95 11.50 5.04
C TYR A 69 15.39 12.72 5.86
N GLN A 70 14.90 13.92 5.54
CA GLN A 70 15.27 15.13 6.29
C GLN A 70 14.85 15.04 7.77
N ASN A 71 13.69 14.45 8.07
CA ASN A 71 13.20 14.32 9.45
C ASN A 71 13.98 13.24 10.24
N LEU A 72 14.40 12.14 9.59
CA LEU A 72 15.32 11.16 10.16
C LEU A 72 16.60 11.86 10.62
N GLN A 73 17.24 12.60 9.71
CA GLN A 73 18.51 13.28 9.96
C GLN A 73 18.38 14.42 10.99
N ALA A 74 17.27 15.16 10.98
CA ALA A 74 17.10 16.33 11.84
C ALA A 74 16.83 15.98 13.31
N GLU A 75 15.97 15.01 13.60
CA GLU A 75 15.58 14.72 14.98
C GLU A 75 15.20 13.26 15.27
N VAL A 76 14.64 12.52 14.31
CA VAL A 76 13.97 11.25 14.63
C VAL A 76 14.96 10.17 15.04
N LEU A 77 16.14 10.11 14.40
CA LEU A 77 17.19 9.15 14.78
C LEU A 77 17.61 9.36 16.25
N GLN A 78 17.91 10.60 16.64
CA GLN A 78 18.28 10.93 18.01
C GLN A 78 17.15 10.63 19.00
N LYS A 79 15.92 11.03 18.66
CA LYS A 79 14.74 10.91 19.53
C LYS A 79 14.39 9.45 19.84
N LEU A 80 14.52 8.57 18.85
CA LEU A 80 14.22 7.14 19.00
C LEU A 80 15.47 6.31 19.34
N GLY A 81 16.66 6.91 19.31
CA GLY A 81 17.93 6.22 19.53
C GLY A 81 18.29 5.26 18.39
N LEU A 82 17.93 5.59 17.15
CA LEU A 82 18.22 4.81 15.95
C LEU A 82 19.55 5.23 15.31
N THR A 83 20.09 4.38 14.45
CA THR A 83 21.28 4.66 13.63
C THR A 83 20.96 4.57 12.13
N GLY A 84 21.93 4.92 11.27
CA GLY A 84 21.74 4.96 9.82
C GLY A 84 20.96 6.21 9.39
N GLY A 85 19.80 6.00 8.78
CA GLY A 85 19.00 7.04 8.13
C GLY A 85 19.41 7.31 6.69
N ASP A 86 20.12 6.37 6.07
CA ASP A 86 20.58 6.46 4.69
C ASP A 86 19.40 6.33 3.70
N ILE A 87 19.56 6.89 2.51
CA ILE A 87 18.60 6.83 1.42
C ILE A 87 19.28 6.29 0.17
N PHE A 88 18.61 5.41 -0.58
CA PHE A 88 19.12 4.85 -1.82
C PHE A 88 18.03 4.82 -2.89
N ALA A 89 18.42 4.97 -4.16
CA ALA A 89 17.52 4.86 -5.30
C ALA A 89 17.77 3.57 -6.09
N TYR A 90 16.72 2.81 -6.36
CA TYR A 90 16.76 1.69 -7.30
C TYR A 90 15.99 2.02 -8.58
N GLN A 91 16.16 1.21 -9.63
CA GLN A 91 15.49 1.41 -10.91
C GLN A 91 14.00 1.09 -10.79
N ILE A 92 13.13 2.02 -11.19
CA ILE A 92 11.67 1.78 -11.22
C ILE A 92 11.30 0.52 -12.01
N THR A 93 10.39 -0.29 -11.46
CA THR A 93 10.06 -1.64 -11.97
C THR A 93 9.03 -1.66 -13.11
N GLY A 94 8.23 -0.59 -13.25
CA GLY A 94 7.13 -0.54 -14.22
C GLY A 94 5.84 -1.26 -13.80
N GLY A 95 5.79 -1.81 -12.59
CA GLY A 95 4.60 -2.49 -12.06
C GLY A 95 4.74 -2.90 -10.60
N SER A 96 3.61 -3.06 -9.91
CA SER A 96 3.56 -3.49 -8.50
C SER A 96 3.94 -4.95 -8.34
N ASN A 97 4.69 -5.24 -7.29
CA ASN A 97 5.15 -6.57 -6.86
C ASN A 97 6.02 -7.32 -7.88
N LEU A 98 6.59 -6.61 -8.86
CA LEU A 98 7.64 -7.14 -9.73
C LEU A 98 8.97 -7.24 -8.97
N GLU A 99 9.88 -8.06 -9.49
CA GLU A 99 11.21 -8.25 -8.91
C GLU A 99 11.98 -6.92 -8.84
N LEU A 100 12.58 -6.65 -7.67
CA LEU A 100 13.41 -5.46 -7.49
C LEU A 100 14.80 -5.69 -8.10
N PRO A 101 15.46 -4.66 -8.65
CA PRO A 101 16.84 -4.76 -9.12
C PRO A 101 17.80 -5.17 -8.01
N ASP A 102 18.92 -5.82 -8.35
CA ASP A 102 19.93 -6.24 -7.36
C ASP A 102 20.72 -5.07 -6.72
N SER A 103 20.66 -3.88 -7.32
CA SER A 103 21.48 -2.73 -6.94
C SER A 103 20.68 -1.43 -6.82
N ALA A 104 21.16 -0.55 -5.96
CA ALA A 104 20.70 0.83 -5.82
C ALA A 104 21.89 1.81 -5.92
N VAL A 105 21.61 3.11 -5.86
CA VAL A 105 22.61 4.18 -5.86
C VAL A 105 22.42 5.05 -4.63
N SER A 106 23.51 5.46 -3.98
CA SER A 106 23.49 6.39 -2.84
C SER A 106 23.62 7.85 -3.31
N PRO A 107 23.33 8.85 -2.45
CA PRO A 107 23.53 10.26 -2.76
C PRO A 107 24.95 10.65 -3.12
N SER A 108 25.95 9.84 -2.74
CA SER A 108 27.35 10.06 -3.16
C SER A 108 27.64 9.55 -4.59
N GLY A 109 26.62 9.08 -5.32
CA GLY A 109 26.76 8.47 -6.63
C GLY A 109 27.32 7.03 -6.62
N LYS A 110 27.49 6.42 -5.45
CA LYS A 110 28.01 5.05 -5.34
C LYS A 110 26.90 4.04 -5.64
N THR A 111 27.15 3.11 -6.55
CA THR A 111 26.31 1.92 -6.72
C THR A 111 26.53 0.95 -5.56
N VAL A 112 25.45 0.49 -4.95
CA VAL A 112 25.44 -0.41 -3.79
C VAL A 112 24.62 -1.66 -4.08
N SER A 113 25.00 -2.79 -3.51
CA SER A 113 24.18 -4.01 -3.52
C SER A 113 22.98 -3.86 -2.58
N LEU A 114 21.76 -4.12 -3.07
CA LEU A 114 20.59 -4.15 -2.18
C LEU A 114 20.72 -5.25 -1.12
N ILE A 115 21.28 -6.40 -1.47
CA ILE A 115 21.43 -7.50 -0.52
C ILE A 115 22.52 -7.20 0.51
N ASP A 116 23.75 -6.97 0.04
CA ASP A 116 24.91 -6.94 0.93
C ASP A 116 25.11 -5.60 1.64
N GLU A 117 24.68 -4.50 1.03
CA GLU A 117 24.91 -3.15 1.55
C GLU A 117 23.63 -2.46 2.05
N VAL A 118 22.45 -3.06 1.82
CA VAL A 118 21.18 -2.55 2.37
C VAL A 118 20.49 -3.60 3.25
N TYR A 119 19.91 -4.66 2.70
CA TYR A 119 19.06 -5.62 3.43
C TYR A 119 19.76 -6.29 4.61
N LYS A 120 21.06 -6.59 4.51
CA LYS A 120 21.85 -7.16 5.61
C LYS A 120 22.39 -6.12 6.61
N GLN A 121 22.34 -4.84 6.27
CA GLN A 121 22.94 -3.75 7.05
C GLN A 121 21.92 -2.97 7.89
N TYR A 122 20.64 -3.01 7.50
CA TYR A 122 19.57 -2.27 8.17
C TYR A 122 18.56 -3.18 8.86
N ASP A 123 18.22 -2.86 10.11
CA ASP A 123 17.13 -3.54 10.83
C ASP A 123 15.75 -3.17 10.28
N ILE A 124 15.61 -1.93 9.79
CA ILE A 124 14.37 -1.37 9.25
C ILE A 124 14.60 -0.77 7.85
N VAL A 125 13.81 -1.20 6.86
CA VAL A 125 13.84 -0.63 5.50
C VAL A 125 12.48 -0.03 5.16
N LEU A 126 12.47 1.28 4.87
CA LEU A 126 11.28 2.02 4.41
C LEU A 126 11.35 2.18 2.90
N CYS A 127 10.51 1.48 2.15
CA CYS A 127 10.43 1.60 0.70
C CYS A 127 9.31 2.56 0.31
N ILE A 128 9.67 3.73 -0.21
CA ILE A 128 8.75 4.79 -0.63
C ILE A 128 8.89 4.93 -2.15
N SER A 129 7.98 4.30 -2.89
CA SER A 129 8.14 4.05 -4.32
C SER A 129 6.90 4.37 -5.14
N THR A 130 7.04 4.40 -6.46
CA THR A 130 5.93 4.60 -7.40
C THR A 130 4.99 3.40 -7.41
N TYR A 131 5.55 2.21 -7.59
CA TYR A 131 4.83 0.94 -7.54
C TYR A 131 5.04 0.24 -6.20
N SER A 132 4.07 -0.57 -5.77
CA SER A 132 4.21 -1.33 -4.54
C SER A 132 5.29 -2.41 -4.67
N ALA A 133 6.14 -2.55 -3.66
CA ALA A 133 7.18 -3.58 -3.58
C ALA A 133 6.93 -4.56 -2.41
N THR A 134 5.69 -4.67 -1.91
CA THR A 134 5.40 -5.41 -0.68
C THR A 134 5.79 -6.89 -0.79
N ALA A 135 5.39 -7.57 -1.87
CA ALA A 135 5.68 -8.99 -2.04
C ALA A 135 7.19 -9.30 -2.15
N PRO A 136 7.97 -8.68 -3.07
CA PRO A 136 9.40 -8.94 -3.18
C PRO A 136 10.16 -8.55 -1.90
N LEU A 137 9.81 -7.44 -1.26
CA LEU A 137 10.44 -7.06 0.01
C LEU A 137 10.05 -7.98 1.16
N THR A 138 8.85 -8.56 1.18
CA THR A 138 8.48 -9.56 2.20
C THR A 138 9.33 -10.81 2.08
N ALA A 139 9.60 -11.25 0.85
CA ALA A 139 10.51 -12.36 0.59
C ALA A 139 11.94 -12.03 1.03
N ALA A 140 12.44 -10.85 0.64
CA ALA A 140 13.77 -10.38 1.03
C ALA A 140 13.91 -10.22 2.54
N ALA A 141 12.92 -9.64 3.22
CA ALA A 141 12.87 -9.48 4.67
C ALA A 141 13.05 -10.83 5.38
N LYS A 142 12.24 -11.82 5.00
CA LYS A 142 12.32 -13.18 5.55
C LYS A 142 13.66 -13.85 5.28
N GLN A 143 14.27 -13.57 4.13
CA GLN A 143 15.55 -14.17 3.74
C GLN A 143 16.76 -13.51 4.43
N TYR A 144 16.74 -12.19 4.61
CA TYR A 144 17.91 -11.42 5.07
C TYR A 144 17.78 -10.85 6.48
N GLY A 145 16.60 -10.98 7.10
CA GLY A 145 16.42 -10.73 8.53
C GLY A 145 16.06 -9.31 8.92
N PHE A 146 15.50 -8.50 8.01
CA PHE A 146 15.09 -7.12 8.31
C PHE A 146 13.56 -6.98 8.41
N ARG A 147 13.10 -5.88 9.01
CA ARG A 147 11.70 -5.46 9.00
C ARG A 147 11.54 -4.25 8.10
N GLY A 148 10.33 -3.97 7.66
CA GLY A 148 10.15 -2.80 6.82
C GLY A 148 8.73 -2.39 6.59
N ALA A 149 8.58 -1.34 5.78
CA ALA A 149 7.30 -0.91 5.29
C ALA A 149 7.38 -0.44 3.84
N THR A 150 6.32 -0.66 3.09
CA THR A 150 6.12 -0.09 1.75
C THR A 150 5.10 1.03 1.80
N LEU A 151 5.42 2.17 1.21
CA LEU A 151 4.60 3.39 1.17
C LEU A 151 4.45 3.88 -0.27
N HIS A 152 3.83 3.04 -1.10
CA HIS A 152 3.69 3.32 -2.53
C HIS A 152 2.77 4.51 -2.80
N GLY A 153 3.08 5.31 -3.82
CA GLY A 153 2.23 6.44 -4.21
C GLY A 153 2.17 7.57 -3.18
N LEU A 154 3.17 7.69 -2.29
CA LEU A 154 3.19 8.66 -1.19
C LEU A 154 2.88 10.09 -1.67
N ASN A 155 1.81 10.65 -1.13
CA ASN A 155 1.33 11.99 -1.44
C ASN A 155 0.80 12.70 -0.17
N ASP A 156 0.50 13.99 -0.30
CA ASP A 156 0.01 14.82 0.81
C ASP A 156 -1.26 14.27 1.46
N THR A 157 -2.18 13.68 0.68
CA THR A 157 -3.39 13.08 1.24
C THR A 157 -3.05 11.90 2.14
N ILE A 158 -2.17 11.00 1.68
CA ILE A 158 -1.71 9.85 2.46
C ILE A 158 -1.00 10.31 3.74
N LEU A 159 -0.11 11.31 3.64
CA LEU A 159 0.60 11.88 4.79
C LEU A 159 -0.35 12.49 5.83
N ARG A 160 -1.37 13.23 5.38
CA ARG A 160 -2.33 13.95 6.24
C ARG A 160 -3.53 13.10 6.70
N SER A 161 -3.59 11.84 6.29
CA SER A 161 -4.63 10.89 6.71
C SER A 161 -4.00 9.57 7.18
N GLY A 162 -3.78 8.61 6.28
CA GLY A 162 -3.38 7.24 6.60
C GLY A 162 -2.05 7.08 7.35
N LEU A 163 -1.11 8.02 7.24
CA LEU A 163 0.19 7.92 7.94
C LEU A 163 0.30 8.79 9.19
N CYS A 164 -0.62 9.73 9.41
CA CYS A 164 -0.58 10.58 10.60
C CYS A 164 -1.25 9.93 11.83
N VAL A 165 -2.01 8.85 11.65
CA VAL A 165 -2.73 8.18 12.73
C VAL A 165 -1.81 7.36 13.66
N ASP A 166 -2.35 6.94 14.80
CA ASP A 166 -1.70 6.00 15.71
C ASP A 166 -2.00 4.56 15.27
N TYR A 167 -0.96 3.82 14.88
CA TYR A 167 -1.13 2.45 14.39
C TYR A 167 -1.52 1.44 15.48
N ASP A 168 -1.37 1.76 16.76
CA ASP A 168 -1.98 0.96 17.84
C ASP A 168 -3.51 1.04 17.76
N GLU A 169 -4.07 2.22 17.51
CA GLU A 169 -5.51 2.41 17.37
C GLU A 169 -6.05 1.85 16.05
N VAL A 170 -5.27 1.95 14.97
CA VAL A 170 -5.57 1.28 13.69
C VAL A 170 -5.64 -0.23 13.90
N SER A 171 -4.64 -0.82 14.57
CA SER A 171 -4.60 -2.26 14.84
C SER A 171 -5.75 -2.73 15.73
N LYS A 172 -6.09 -1.97 16.78
CA LYS A 172 -7.26 -2.25 17.62
C LYS A 172 -8.57 -2.19 16.84
N SER A 173 -8.73 -1.21 15.97
CA SER A 173 -9.94 -1.02 15.16
C SER A 173 -10.08 -2.11 14.10
N ALA A 174 -8.99 -2.43 13.41
CA ALA A 174 -8.93 -3.54 12.46
C ALA A 174 -9.18 -4.89 13.14
N GLU A 175 -8.73 -5.09 14.39
CA GLU A 175 -9.04 -6.31 15.15
C GLU A 175 -10.53 -6.44 15.49
N LYS A 176 -11.22 -5.34 15.81
CA LYS A 176 -12.67 -5.37 16.02
C LYS A 176 -13.41 -5.81 14.76
N LEU A 177 -13.01 -5.28 13.60
CA LEU A 177 -13.53 -5.70 12.30
C LEU A 177 -13.22 -7.17 12.03
N ARG A 178 -11.97 -7.60 12.26
CA ARG A 178 -11.53 -9.00 12.07
C ARG A 178 -12.37 -9.95 12.89
N LEU A 179 -12.60 -9.67 14.18
CA LEU A 179 -13.40 -10.51 15.06
C LEU A 179 -14.88 -10.55 14.65
N GLY A 180 -15.44 -9.43 14.18
CA GLY A 180 -16.83 -9.38 13.72
C GLY A 180 -17.06 -10.10 12.39
N MET A 181 -16.06 -10.14 11.53
CA MET A 181 -16.15 -10.71 10.18
C MET A 181 -15.60 -12.13 10.07
N THR A 182 -14.79 -12.56 11.04
CA THR A 182 -14.28 -13.92 11.12
C THR A 182 -15.44 -14.92 11.11
N ARG A 183 -15.33 -15.95 10.27
CA ARG A 183 -16.34 -16.98 10.07
C ARG A 183 -17.69 -16.48 9.53
N ALA A 184 -17.74 -15.29 8.94
CA ALA A 184 -18.89 -14.87 8.15
C ALA A 184 -19.11 -15.80 6.96
N ASP A 185 -20.37 -16.05 6.60
CA ASP A 185 -20.70 -16.86 5.43
C ASP A 185 -20.44 -16.07 4.14
N ALA A 186 -20.85 -14.79 4.10
CA ALA A 186 -20.75 -13.94 2.93
C ALA A 186 -20.73 -12.43 3.26
N VAL A 187 -20.36 -11.63 2.28
CA VAL A 187 -20.54 -10.17 2.24
C VAL A 187 -21.42 -9.81 1.05
N GLU A 188 -22.39 -8.94 1.26
CA GLU A 188 -23.17 -8.33 0.19
C GLU A 188 -22.89 -6.82 0.16
N ILE A 189 -22.59 -6.31 -1.03
CA ILE A 189 -22.30 -4.91 -1.26
C ILE A 189 -23.32 -4.36 -2.25
N ASP A 190 -24.16 -3.44 -1.79
CA ASP A 190 -25.13 -2.73 -2.61
C ASP A 190 -24.56 -1.41 -3.12
N TYR A 191 -24.55 -1.25 -4.43
CA TYR A 191 -24.08 -0.05 -5.11
C TYR A 191 -25.25 0.74 -5.69
N ILE A 192 -25.16 2.06 -5.59
CA ILE A 192 -26.07 2.98 -6.27
C ILE A 192 -25.24 3.97 -7.08
N VAL A 193 -25.31 3.87 -8.41
CA VAL A 193 -24.61 4.77 -9.34
C VAL A 193 -25.64 5.46 -10.22
N GLY A 194 -25.93 6.72 -9.91
CA GLY A 194 -26.99 7.47 -10.59
C GLY A 194 -28.36 6.83 -10.33
N LYS A 195 -28.96 6.22 -11.36
CA LYS A 195 -30.24 5.51 -11.28
C LYS A 195 -30.10 3.98 -11.28
N THR A 196 -28.87 3.47 -11.41
CA THR A 196 -28.60 2.04 -11.45
C THR A 196 -28.30 1.55 -10.03
N SER A 197 -28.94 0.45 -9.65
CA SER A 197 -28.62 -0.30 -8.43
C SER A 197 -28.02 -1.64 -8.83
N ALA A 198 -27.01 -2.09 -8.09
CA ALA A 198 -26.33 -3.35 -8.33
C ALA A 198 -25.91 -3.97 -7.00
N THR A 199 -25.86 -5.29 -6.93
CA THR A 199 -25.41 -6.01 -5.73
C THR A 199 -24.32 -6.99 -6.12
N LEU A 200 -23.20 -6.94 -5.40
CA LEU A 200 -22.16 -7.95 -5.45
C LEU A 200 -22.21 -8.79 -4.18
N ARG A 201 -22.28 -10.11 -4.33
CA ARG A 201 -22.19 -11.06 -3.22
C ARG A 201 -20.87 -11.82 -3.30
N LEU A 202 -20.13 -11.84 -2.19
CA LEU A 202 -18.87 -12.55 -2.00
C LEU A 202 -19.05 -13.64 -0.94
N GLU A 203 -18.87 -14.91 -1.30
CA GLU A 203 -18.92 -16.04 -0.38
C GLU A 203 -17.56 -16.16 0.33
N LEU A 204 -17.57 -16.06 1.65
CA LEU A 204 -16.35 -16.09 2.48
C LEU A 204 -16.03 -17.48 3.02
N GLY A 205 -16.98 -18.42 2.97
CA GLY A 205 -16.74 -19.82 3.33
C GLY A 205 -16.36 -20.04 4.80
N GLN A 206 -16.82 -19.15 5.70
CA GLN A 206 -16.50 -19.17 7.13
C GLN A 206 -14.99 -19.18 7.44
N GLN A 207 -14.17 -18.59 6.56
CA GLN A 207 -12.73 -18.44 6.80
C GLN A 207 -12.42 -17.52 7.99
N GLU A 208 -11.23 -17.68 8.55
CA GLU A 208 -10.66 -16.69 9.48
C GLU A 208 -10.28 -15.43 8.69
N ALA A 209 -10.74 -14.27 9.15
CA ALA A 209 -10.42 -13.01 8.50
C ALA A 209 -8.92 -12.70 8.65
N GLN A 210 -8.26 -12.31 7.56
CA GLN A 210 -6.89 -11.82 7.59
C GLN A 210 -6.88 -10.33 7.92
N LYS A 211 -5.79 -9.83 8.50
CA LYS A 211 -5.67 -8.44 8.95
C LYS A 211 -4.41 -7.79 8.43
N SER A 212 -4.55 -6.67 7.74
CA SER A 212 -3.46 -5.77 7.35
C SER A 212 -3.54 -4.52 8.24
N HIS A 213 -2.87 -4.59 9.39
CA HIS A 213 -2.92 -3.56 10.44
C HIS A 213 -1.68 -2.67 10.48
N GLY A 214 -0.67 -2.94 9.64
CA GLY A 214 0.50 -2.10 9.48
C GLY A 214 1.48 -2.09 10.66
N LEU A 215 1.41 -3.03 11.61
CA LEU A 215 2.47 -3.16 12.63
C LEU A 215 3.47 -4.22 12.22
N CYS A 216 4.75 -3.90 12.33
CA CYS A 216 5.87 -4.80 12.07
C CYS A 216 6.86 -4.74 13.26
N ARG A 217 6.42 -5.25 14.41
CA ARG A 217 7.13 -5.14 15.71
C ARG A 217 7.96 -6.37 16.04
N GLY A 218 8.90 -6.20 16.97
CA GLY A 218 9.77 -7.28 17.45
C GLY A 218 10.91 -7.57 16.49
N LYS A 219 11.41 -8.80 16.46
CA LYS A 219 12.54 -9.22 15.60
C LYS A 219 12.14 -10.14 14.46
N THR A 220 10.84 -10.46 14.33
CA THR A 220 10.34 -11.28 13.23
C THR A 220 10.43 -10.46 11.93
N PRO A 221 11.17 -10.93 10.91
CA PRO A 221 11.28 -10.21 9.65
C PRO A 221 9.94 -10.19 8.91
N ASP A 222 9.47 -9.01 8.55
CA ASP A 222 8.23 -8.83 7.81
C ASP A 222 8.13 -7.41 7.20
N ILE A 223 7.18 -7.21 6.29
CA ILE A 223 6.91 -5.91 5.66
C ILE A 223 5.48 -5.48 5.91
N ALA A 224 5.30 -4.30 6.50
CA ALA A 224 4.00 -3.65 6.58
C ALA A 224 3.69 -2.90 5.27
N ASN A 225 2.50 -3.09 4.70
CA ASN A 225 2.00 -2.19 3.67
C ASN A 225 1.33 -0.98 4.34
N LEU A 226 1.82 0.24 4.08
CA LEU A 226 1.30 1.47 4.68
C LEU A 226 0.75 2.42 3.59
N PRO A 227 -0.38 3.10 3.83
CA PRO A 227 -1.20 3.01 5.03
C PRO A 227 -1.94 1.67 5.16
N ALA A 228 -2.35 1.32 6.38
CA ALA A 228 -3.04 0.07 6.69
C ALA A 228 -4.33 0.30 7.49
N GLY A 229 -4.98 -0.79 7.93
CA GLY A 229 -6.20 -0.73 8.75
C GLY A 229 -7.36 -1.54 8.20
N GLU A 230 -7.08 -2.48 7.30
CA GLU A 230 -8.06 -3.29 6.61
C GLU A 230 -8.03 -4.74 7.11
N ILE A 231 -9.13 -5.44 6.83
CA ILE A 231 -9.18 -6.89 6.85
C ILE A 231 -9.43 -7.36 5.43
N TYR A 232 -9.00 -8.58 5.12
CA TYR A 232 -9.20 -9.15 3.80
C TYR A 232 -9.51 -10.64 3.88
N PHE A 233 -10.12 -11.12 2.81
CA PHE A 233 -10.46 -12.51 2.57
C PHE A 233 -10.13 -12.82 1.13
N VAL A 234 -9.79 -14.08 0.86
CA VAL A 234 -9.86 -14.62 -0.50
C VAL A 234 -11.24 -15.27 -0.63
N PRO A 235 -12.17 -14.70 -1.41
CA PRO A 235 -13.52 -15.26 -1.52
C PRO A 235 -13.50 -16.64 -2.15
N THR A 236 -14.42 -17.50 -1.70
CA THR A 236 -14.65 -18.85 -2.25
C THR A 236 -15.64 -18.84 -3.42
N GLY A 237 -16.40 -17.75 -3.57
CA GLY A 237 -17.36 -17.53 -4.63
C GLY A 237 -17.69 -16.05 -4.74
N ALA A 238 -18.07 -15.61 -5.94
CA ALA A 238 -18.60 -14.27 -6.16
C ALA A 238 -19.66 -14.30 -7.27
N ALA A 239 -20.75 -13.56 -7.07
CA ALA A 239 -21.81 -13.42 -8.05
C ALA A 239 -22.48 -12.04 -7.95
N GLY A 240 -22.96 -11.54 -9.08
CA GLY A 240 -23.70 -10.27 -9.17
C GLY A 240 -22.95 -9.22 -9.96
N GLU A 241 -23.10 -7.96 -9.56
CA GLU A 241 -22.62 -6.82 -10.33
C GLU A 241 -21.98 -5.74 -9.44
N PHE A 242 -20.90 -5.12 -9.93
CA PHE A 242 -20.28 -3.98 -9.25
C PHE A 242 -19.81 -2.91 -10.25
N PRO A 243 -19.80 -1.62 -9.87
CA PRO A 243 -19.26 -0.56 -10.70
C PRO A 243 -17.73 -0.53 -10.64
N LEU A 244 -17.06 -0.41 -11.79
CA LEU A 244 -15.62 -0.23 -11.93
C LEU A 244 -15.33 1.10 -12.63
N THR A 245 -14.47 1.93 -12.02
CA THR A 245 -13.93 3.14 -12.66
C THR A 245 -12.65 2.79 -13.40
N LEU A 246 -12.61 3.04 -14.70
CA LEU A 246 -11.44 2.86 -15.56
C LEU A 246 -10.53 4.10 -15.52
N GLU A 247 -9.31 3.96 -16.04
CA GLU A 247 -8.26 5.00 -16.00
C GLU A 247 -8.71 6.35 -16.57
N ASP A 248 -9.56 6.35 -17.60
CA ASP A 248 -10.10 7.56 -18.24
C ASP A 248 -11.31 8.17 -17.50
N GLY A 249 -11.67 7.62 -16.34
CA GLY A 249 -12.85 8.02 -15.56
C GLY A 249 -14.17 7.41 -16.03
N THR A 250 -14.16 6.53 -17.04
CA THR A 250 -15.33 5.75 -17.45
C THR A 250 -15.76 4.82 -16.33
N ILE A 251 -17.07 4.76 -16.06
CA ILE A 251 -17.66 3.84 -15.09
C ILE A 251 -18.38 2.73 -15.86
N ALA A 252 -17.92 1.49 -15.66
CA ALA A 252 -18.55 0.29 -16.18
C ALA A 252 -19.31 -0.43 -15.07
N LEU A 253 -20.41 -1.10 -15.41
CA LEU A 253 -21.07 -2.10 -14.55
C LEU A 253 -20.55 -3.47 -14.94
N VAL A 254 -19.79 -4.10 -14.06
CA VAL A 254 -19.12 -5.38 -14.28
C VAL A 254 -19.97 -6.51 -13.72
N GLN A 255 -20.17 -7.55 -14.53
CA GLN A 255 -20.90 -8.77 -14.17
C GLN A 255 -19.92 -9.86 -13.75
N VAL A 256 -20.19 -10.51 -12.62
CA VAL A 256 -19.34 -11.55 -12.04
C VAL A 256 -20.16 -12.82 -11.79
N GLU A 257 -19.55 -13.95 -12.09
CA GLU A 257 -20.04 -15.28 -11.70
C GLU A 257 -18.85 -16.20 -11.43
N ASN A 258 -18.92 -17.00 -10.37
CA ASN A 258 -17.87 -17.95 -9.96
C ASN A 258 -16.46 -17.33 -9.89
N LEU A 259 -16.36 -16.17 -9.23
CA LEU A 259 -15.11 -15.39 -9.09
C LEU A 259 -14.56 -14.81 -10.40
N GLN A 260 -15.29 -14.92 -11.51
CA GLN A 260 -14.83 -14.47 -12.81
C GLN A 260 -15.75 -13.40 -13.39
N VAL A 261 -15.15 -12.33 -13.91
CA VAL A 261 -15.85 -11.33 -14.72
C VAL A 261 -16.35 -11.97 -16.02
N GLN A 262 -17.67 -11.89 -16.22
CA GLN A 262 -18.37 -12.42 -17.40
C GLN A 262 -18.54 -11.36 -18.49
N GLY A 263 -18.61 -10.09 -18.10
CA GLY A 263 -18.80 -8.97 -19.02
C GLY A 263 -18.90 -7.64 -18.29
N ALA A 264 -19.03 -6.56 -19.05
CA ALA A 264 -19.28 -5.24 -18.51
C ALA A 264 -20.14 -4.40 -19.46
N SER A 265 -20.92 -3.49 -18.90
CA SER A 265 -21.73 -2.51 -19.64
C SER A 265 -21.38 -1.08 -19.21
N LEU A 266 -21.60 -0.10 -20.09
CA LEU A 266 -21.29 1.30 -19.78
C LEU A 266 -22.35 1.92 -18.88
N LEU A 267 -21.92 2.52 -17.75
CA LEU A 267 -22.77 3.40 -16.94
C LEU A 267 -22.54 4.87 -17.27
N LYS A 268 -21.28 5.29 -17.45
CA LYS A 268 -20.91 6.68 -17.75
C LYS A 268 -19.54 6.73 -18.43
N GLY A 269 -19.37 7.58 -19.43
CA GLY A 269 -18.08 7.81 -20.09
C GLY A 269 -18.02 7.18 -21.48
N ASN A 270 -16.96 6.45 -21.77
CA ASN A 270 -16.61 6.01 -23.11
C ASN A 270 -16.82 4.49 -23.30
N GLN A 271 -17.69 4.11 -24.25
CA GLN A 271 -17.95 2.69 -24.57
C GLN A 271 -16.68 1.95 -25.01
N LYS A 272 -15.76 2.60 -25.72
CA LYS A 272 -14.53 1.96 -26.21
C LYS A 272 -13.65 1.44 -25.06
N SER A 273 -13.58 2.19 -23.96
CA SER A 273 -12.81 1.83 -22.77
C SER A 273 -13.39 0.58 -22.09
N VAL A 274 -14.72 0.46 -22.07
CA VAL A 274 -15.42 -0.75 -21.59
C VAL A 274 -15.15 -1.94 -22.51
N ASP A 275 -15.23 -1.74 -23.83
CA ASP A 275 -14.98 -2.81 -24.81
C ASP A 275 -13.53 -3.32 -24.74
N GLU A 276 -12.57 -2.42 -24.52
CA GLU A 276 -11.17 -2.76 -24.31
C GLU A 276 -10.95 -3.53 -23.01
N TYR A 277 -11.56 -3.09 -21.90
CA TYR A 277 -11.54 -3.83 -20.64
C TYR A 277 -12.09 -5.26 -20.81
N VAL A 278 -13.26 -5.42 -21.45
CA VAL A 278 -13.85 -6.74 -21.72
C VAL A 278 -12.94 -7.58 -22.62
N ARG A 279 -12.26 -6.97 -23.59
CA ARG A 279 -11.30 -7.68 -24.44
C ARG A 279 -10.11 -8.18 -23.62
N ARG A 280 -9.56 -7.37 -22.71
CA ARG A 280 -8.45 -7.73 -21.83
C ARG A 280 -8.81 -8.90 -20.92
N VAL A 281 -9.99 -8.87 -20.30
CA VAL A 281 -10.50 -9.99 -19.48
C VAL A 281 -10.61 -11.28 -20.29
N LYS A 282 -11.04 -11.21 -21.55
CA LYS A 282 -11.13 -12.39 -22.43
C LYS A 282 -9.77 -12.93 -22.86
N SER A 283 -8.79 -12.04 -23.09
CA SER A 283 -7.44 -12.45 -23.50
C SER A 283 -6.60 -12.96 -22.33
N ASP A 284 -6.81 -12.42 -21.15
CA ASP A 284 -6.13 -12.79 -19.91
C ASP A 284 -7.18 -12.94 -18.79
N PRO A 285 -7.64 -14.18 -18.53
CA PRO A 285 -8.63 -14.44 -17.48
C PRO A 285 -8.22 -13.94 -16.10
N ALA A 286 -6.91 -13.81 -15.81
CA ALA A 286 -6.42 -13.31 -14.55
C ALA A 286 -6.85 -11.86 -14.28
N VAL A 287 -7.02 -11.05 -15.33
CA VAL A 287 -7.53 -9.66 -15.24
C VAL A 287 -8.96 -9.61 -14.71
N GLY A 288 -9.75 -10.67 -14.95
CA GLY A 288 -11.15 -10.75 -14.53
C GLY A 288 -11.39 -11.56 -13.26
N MET A 289 -10.36 -12.02 -12.56
CA MET A 289 -10.51 -12.77 -11.33
C MET A 289 -10.83 -11.84 -10.15
N ILE A 290 -11.81 -12.22 -9.34
CA ILE A 290 -12.10 -11.57 -8.04
C ILE A 290 -11.30 -12.28 -6.96
N GLY A 291 -10.43 -11.55 -6.28
CA GLY A 291 -9.52 -12.06 -5.25
C GLY A 291 -9.41 -11.14 -4.05
#